data_AF-A0AAN6NXC1-F1
#
_entry.id   AF-A0AAN6NXC1-F1
#
_cell.length_a   1.000
_cell.length_b   1.000
_cell.length_c   1.000
_cell.angle_alpha   90.00
_cell.angle_beta   90.00
_cell.angle_gamma   90.00
#
_symmetry.space_group_name_H-M   'P 1'
#
loop_
_entity.id
_entity.type
_entity.pdbx_description
1 polymer ?
#
loop_
_entity_poly.entity_id
_entity_poly.type
_entity_poly.pdbx_seq_one_letter_code
_entity_poly.pdbx_strand_id
1 'polypeptide(L)'
;MDASQESSSLDKTSLATISLLESRLRRIEHMLYGPSAPPAQAPSSSATTSLAQLQHRFNVLIRRFRVYAELLKIRKANPTLFHSSPSSDQKLPPTDLPPAAILATVLSYASRFSQTASALVAAAPDNTIESAVPDTKLSAELASLIPRMKGLEAMQLAQEAEIAELRERSEAVMKAWYERRVLGYGKFVAEGEGRVEKCELRVRRAERVREMDAVIQ
;
A
#
# COMPACT_ATOMS: atom_id res chain seq x y z
N MET A 1 31.14 6.76 -10.03
CA MET A 1 30.70 5.68 -10.95
C MET A 1 29.87 4.66 -10.16
N ASP A 2 28.96 5.13 -9.26
CA ASP A 2 28.44 4.31 -8.14
C ASP A 2 26.89 4.21 -8.12
N ALA A 3 26.17 5.20 -8.65
CA ALA A 3 24.70 5.25 -8.58
C ALA A 3 23.99 4.13 -9.41
N SER A 4 24.65 3.61 -10.44
CA SER A 4 24.11 2.50 -11.25
C SER A 4 24.29 1.13 -10.57
N GLN A 5 25.23 1.00 -9.63
CA GLN A 5 25.43 -0.24 -8.88
C GLN A 5 24.39 -0.39 -7.75
N GLU A 6 24.03 0.71 -7.08
CA GLU A 6 23.00 0.74 -6.04
C GLU A 6 21.59 0.43 -6.54
N SER A 7 21.20 0.94 -7.72
CA SER A 7 19.92 0.57 -8.34
C SER A 7 19.85 -0.93 -8.66
N SER A 8 20.94 -1.49 -9.20
CA SER A 8 21.01 -2.93 -9.53
C SER A 8 20.97 -3.85 -8.30
N SER A 9 21.42 -3.40 -7.13
CA SER A 9 21.34 -4.17 -5.88
C SER A 9 19.94 -4.10 -5.29
N LEU A 10 19.28 -2.95 -5.37
CA LEU A 10 17.90 -2.74 -4.93
C LEU A 10 16.88 -3.51 -5.79
N ASP A 11 17.14 -3.61 -7.10
CA ASP A 11 16.36 -4.46 -8.01
C ASP A 11 16.53 -5.95 -7.67
N LYS A 12 17.72 -6.37 -7.25
CA LYS A 12 17.96 -7.77 -6.82
C LYS A 12 17.30 -8.09 -5.49
N THR A 13 17.30 -7.17 -4.53
CA THR A 13 16.63 -7.37 -3.24
C THR A 13 15.11 -7.37 -3.38
N SER A 14 14.55 -6.51 -4.24
CA SER A 14 13.11 -6.51 -4.53
C SER A 14 12.67 -7.82 -5.22
N LEU A 15 13.41 -8.31 -6.21
CA LEU A 15 13.11 -9.61 -6.83
C LEU A 15 13.24 -10.79 -5.85
N ALA A 16 14.26 -10.76 -4.97
CA ALA A 16 14.44 -11.79 -3.94
C ALA A 16 13.30 -11.80 -2.92
N THR A 17 12.83 -10.62 -2.49
CA THR A 17 11.69 -10.50 -1.56
C THR A 17 10.39 -10.96 -2.22
N ILE A 18 10.16 -10.63 -3.48
CA ILE A 18 8.99 -11.12 -4.24
C ILE A 18 9.03 -12.64 -4.36
N SER A 19 10.17 -13.22 -4.72
CA SER A 19 10.33 -14.67 -4.81
C SER A 19 10.12 -15.38 -3.47
N LEU A 20 10.62 -14.79 -2.37
CA LEU A 20 10.37 -15.30 -1.02
C LEU A 20 8.87 -15.26 -0.68
N LEU A 21 8.20 -14.14 -0.95
CA LEU A 21 6.78 -13.97 -0.71
C LEU A 21 5.95 -14.98 -1.53
N GLU A 22 6.30 -15.17 -2.80
CA GLU A 22 5.67 -16.14 -3.67
C GLU A 22 5.84 -17.58 -3.14
N SER A 23 7.05 -17.95 -2.73
CA SER A 23 7.31 -19.28 -2.16
C SER A 23 6.51 -19.52 -0.86
N ARG A 24 6.36 -18.48 -0.03
CA ARG A 24 5.58 -18.53 1.20
C ARG A 24 4.08 -18.62 0.90
N LEU A 25 3.59 -17.85 -0.07
CA LEU A 25 2.21 -17.89 -0.50
C LEU A 25 1.84 -19.28 -1.02
N ARG A 26 2.68 -19.85 -1.90
CA ARG A 26 2.50 -21.21 -2.43
C ARG A 26 2.53 -22.27 -1.33
N ARG A 27 3.36 -22.09 -0.28
CA ARG A 27 3.36 -23.00 0.88
C ARG A 27 2.07 -22.89 1.71
N ILE A 28 1.57 -21.68 1.94
CA ILE A 28 0.28 -21.46 2.64
C ILE A 28 -0.87 -22.03 1.82
N GLU A 29 -0.87 -21.80 0.51
CA GLU A 29 -1.84 -22.35 -0.43
C GLU A 29 -1.81 -23.89 -0.39
N HIS A 30 -0.62 -24.49 -0.42
CA HIS A 30 -0.46 -25.93 -0.28
C HIS A 30 -0.95 -26.46 1.08
N MET A 31 -0.71 -25.74 2.17
CA MET A 31 -1.24 -26.09 3.50
C MET A 31 -2.76 -25.99 3.57
N LEU A 32 -3.36 -25.07 2.82
CA LEU A 32 -4.79 -24.78 2.87
C LEU A 32 -5.61 -25.66 1.92
N TYR A 33 -5.09 -25.94 0.73
CA TYR A 33 -5.81 -26.62 -0.35
C TYR A 33 -5.20 -27.98 -0.73
N GLY A 34 -4.04 -28.35 -0.19
CA GLY A 34 -3.36 -29.61 -0.50
C GLY A 34 -2.50 -29.54 -1.77
N PRO A 35 -2.14 -30.68 -2.40
CA PRO A 35 -1.18 -30.73 -3.51
C PRO A 35 -1.56 -29.80 -4.66
N SER A 36 -0.54 -29.07 -5.14
CA SER A 36 -0.55 -27.92 -6.07
C SER A 36 -1.13 -28.26 -7.45
N ALA A 37 -2.40 -28.62 -7.50
CA ALA A 37 -3.22 -28.55 -8.69
C ALA A 37 -4.30 -27.51 -8.39
N PRO A 38 -4.45 -26.45 -9.21
CA PRO A 38 -5.54 -25.50 -9.01
C PRO A 38 -6.85 -26.30 -9.07
N PRO A 39 -7.67 -26.31 -8.00
CA PRO A 39 -8.97 -26.95 -8.09
C PRO A 39 -9.74 -26.27 -9.22
N ALA A 40 -10.32 -27.07 -10.13
CA ALA A 40 -11.10 -26.56 -11.26
C ALA A 40 -12.32 -25.71 -10.85
N GLN A 41 -12.59 -25.62 -9.55
CA GLN A 41 -13.66 -24.84 -8.95
C GLN A 41 -13.12 -24.09 -7.73
N ALA A 42 -13.52 -22.84 -7.58
CA ALA A 42 -13.26 -22.07 -6.37
C ALA A 42 -13.83 -22.82 -5.15
N PRO A 43 -13.11 -22.87 -4.02
CA PRO A 43 -13.61 -23.48 -2.81
C PRO A 43 -14.93 -22.81 -2.40
N SER A 44 -16.00 -23.60 -2.27
CA SER A 44 -17.36 -23.11 -2.03
C SER A 44 -17.55 -22.48 -0.64
N SER A 45 -16.58 -22.63 0.26
CA SER A 45 -16.60 -22.08 1.60
C SER A 45 -15.23 -21.52 1.97
N SER A 46 -15.23 -20.44 2.76
CA SER A 46 -13.99 -19.88 3.30
C SER A 46 -13.29 -20.92 4.19
N ALA A 47 -11.96 -20.87 4.23
CA ALA A 47 -11.17 -21.77 5.06
C ALA A 47 -11.57 -21.74 6.55
N THR A 48 -11.96 -20.57 7.05
CA THR A 48 -12.46 -20.41 8.43
C THR A 48 -13.78 -21.15 8.64
N THR A 49 -14.70 -21.11 7.70
CA THR A 49 -15.96 -21.87 7.75
C THR A 49 -15.71 -23.37 7.66
N SER A 50 -14.79 -23.81 6.80
CA SER A 50 -14.41 -25.24 6.70
C SER A 50 -13.78 -25.75 8.01
N LEU A 51 -12.87 -24.99 8.61
CA LEU A 51 -12.27 -25.33 9.91
C LEU A 51 -13.31 -25.34 11.03
N ALA A 52 -14.23 -24.37 11.07
CA ALA A 52 -15.31 -24.35 12.05
C ALA A 52 -16.22 -25.59 11.90
N GLN A 53 -16.53 -25.99 10.66
CA GLN A 53 -17.32 -27.19 10.39
C GLN A 53 -16.58 -28.47 10.82
N LEU A 54 -15.28 -28.55 10.56
CA LEU A 54 -14.46 -29.69 10.98
C LEU A 54 -14.36 -29.77 12.51
N GLN A 55 -14.15 -28.65 13.18
CA GLN A 55 -14.14 -28.57 14.65
C GLN A 55 -15.49 -28.98 15.23
N HIS A 56 -16.60 -28.55 14.63
CA HIS A 56 -17.92 -28.96 15.06
C HIS A 56 -18.10 -30.49 14.93
N ARG A 57 -17.73 -31.06 13.77
CA ARG A 57 -17.76 -32.52 13.54
C ARG A 57 -16.87 -33.27 14.53
N PHE A 58 -15.68 -32.75 14.84
CA PHE A 58 -14.78 -33.34 15.81
C PHE A 58 -15.34 -33.29 17.24
N ASN A 59 -15.94 -32.17 17.64
CA ASN A 59 -16.64 -32.06 18.93
C ASN A 59 -17.81 -33.04 19.04
N VAL A 60 -18.59 -33.22 17.97
CA VAL A 60 -19.65 -34.24 17.93
C VAL A 60 -19.04 -35.65 18.07
N LEU A 61 -17.92 -35.93 17.39
CA LEU A 61 -17.25 -37.23 17.46
C LEU A 61 -16.70 -37.52 18.87
N ILE A 62 -16.07 -36.54 19.52
CA ILE A 62 -15.58 -36.67 20.90
C ILE A 62 -16.74 -36.94 21.87
N ARG A 63 -17.88 -36.25 21.68
CA ARG A 63 -19.07 -36.45 22.53
C ARG A 63 -19.70 -37.82 22.31
N ARG A 64 -19.71 -38.30 21.07
CA ARG A 64 -20.35 -39.58 20.69
C ARG A 64 -19.51 -40.80 21.09
N PHE A 65 -18.18 -40.71 21.00
CA PHE A 65 -17.28 -41.82 21.26
C PHE A 65 -16.34 -41.51 22.41
N ARG A 66 -16.62 -42.10 23.57
CA ARG A 66 -15.85 -41.93 24.81
C ARG A 66 -14.36 -42.27 24.64
N VAL A 67 -14.02 -43.18 23.73
CA VAL A 67 -12.64 -43.57 23.42
C VAL A 67 -11.78 -42.38 22.99
N TYR A 68 -12.30 -41.49 22.14
CA TYR A 68 -11.54 -40.31 21.72
C TYR A 68 -11.37 -39.30 22.86
N ALA A 69 -12.36 -39.18 23.75
CA ALA A 69 -12.23 -38.35 24.94
C ALA A 69 -11.13 -38.89 25.88
N GLU A 70 -11.06 -40.21 26.08
CA GLU A 70 -10.00 -40.85 26.86
C GLU A 70 -8.62 -40.73 26.18
N LEU A 71 -8.52 -40.92 24.87
CA LEU A 71 -7.27 -40.70 24.13
C LEU A 71 -6.78 -39.26 24.22
N LEU A 72 -7.68 -38.28 24.18
CA LEU A 72 -7.33 -36.88 24.38
C LEU A 72 -6.86 -36.59 25.81
N LYS A 73 -7.45 -37.25 26.82
CA LYS A 73 -6.97 -37.17 28.21
C LYS A 73 -5.59 -37.81 28.35
N ILE A 74 -5.37 -38.99 27.76
CA ILE A 74 -4.08 -39.69 27.78
C ILE A 74 -3.00 -38.86 27.07
N ARG A 75 -3.32 -38.26 25.92
CA ARG A 75 -2.41 -37.34 25.21
C ARG A 75 -2.06 -36.12 26.05
N LYS A 76 -3.04 -35.53 26.76
CA LYS A 76 -2.81 -34.37 27.64
C LYS A 76 -1.99 -34.74 28.89
N ALA A 77 -2.25 -35.91 29.46
CA ALA A 77 -1.54 -36.40 30.64
C ALA A 77 -0.11 -36.84 30.32
N ASN A 78 0.09 -37.40 29.12
CA ASN A 78 1.37 -37.95 28.69
C ASN A 78 1.75 -37.42 27.29
N PRO A 79 2.12 -36.13 27.18
CA PRO A 79 2.55 -35.56 25.91
C PRO A 79 3.80 -36.26 25.36
N THR A 80 4.60 -36.89 26.21
CA THR A 80 5.83 -37.65 25.89
C THR A 80 5.59 -39.02 25.24
N LEU A 81 4.36 -39.55 25.28
CA LEU A 81 4.03 -40.82 24.60
C LEU A 81 3.77 -40.63 23.10
N PHE A 82 3.33 -39.43 22.70
CA PHE A 82 2.92 -39.13 21.32
C PHE A 82 3.83 -38.16 20.60
N HIS A 83 4.64 -37.42 21.35
CA HIS A 83 5.85 -36.82 20.81
C HIS A 83 6.96 -37.76 21.25
N SER A 84 7.61 -38.45 20.31
CA SER A 84 8.89 -39.07 20.61
C SER A 84 9.79 -37.95 21.12
N SER A 85 9.90 -37.80 22.44
CA SER A 85 11.02 -37.08 23.01
C SER A 85 12.24 -37.76 22.40
N PRO A 86 13.14 -37.05 21.71
CA PRO A 86 14.39 -37.67 21.31
C PRO A 86 14.99 -38.22 22.60
N SER A 87 15.09 -39.55 22.70
CA SER A 87 15.80 -40.17 23.81
C SER A 87 17.21 -39.57 23.83
N SER A 88 17.85 -39.46 24.99
CA SER A 88 19.20 -38.87 25.04
C SER A 88 20.23 -39.64 24.20
N ASP A 89 19.92 -40.87 23.78
CA ASP A 89 20.68 -41.67 22.82
C ASP A 89 20.35 -41.39 21.34
N GLN A 90 19.21 -40.73 21.05
CA GLN A 90 18.87 -40.14 19.75
C GLN A 90 19.26 -38.66 19.69
N LYS A 91 20.53 -38.36 20.03
CA LYS A 91 21.10 -37.04 19.73
C LYS A 91 21.52 -36.91 18.26
N LEU A 92 21.50 -38.01 17.52
CA LEU A 92 21.64 -38.02 16.07
C LEU A 92 20.26 -38.22 15.43
N PRO A 93 19.92 -37.43 14.40
CA PRO A 93 18.72 -37.68 13.60
C PRO A 93 18.75 -39.12 13.07
N PRO A 94 17.60 -39.80 12.93
CA PRO A 94 17.55 -41.10 12.26
C PRO A 94 17.97 -40.87 10.80
N THR A 95 19.25 -41.03 10.52
CA THR A 95 19.79 -40.99 9.17
C THR A 95 19.72 -42.41 8.64
N ASP A 96 18.79 -42.65 7.73
CA ASP A 96 18.71 -43.88 6.93
C ASP A 96 19.92 -44.04 5.95
N LEU A 97 20.93 -43.18 6.07
CA LEU A 97 22.09 -43.12 5.19
C LEU A 97 23.33 -43.70 5.88
N PRO A 98 24.18 -44.44 5.14
CA PRO A 98 25.45 -44.94 5.66
C PRO A 98 26.37 -43.77 6.05
N PRO A 99 27.27 -43.95 7.05
CA PRO A 99 28.11 -42.87 7.58
C PRO A 99 28.98 -42.18 6.54
N ALA A 100 29.41 -42.89 5.50
CA ALA A 100 30.15 -42.33 4.37
C ALA A 100 29.33 -41.32 3.55
N ALA A 101 28.02 -41.56 3.37
CA ALA A 101 27.14 -40.66 2.65
C ALA A 101 26.81 -39.40 3.48
N ILE A 102 26.77 -39.50 4.81
CA ILE A 102 26.63 -38.35 5.71
C ILE A 102 27.87 -37.45 5.63
N LEU A 103 29.07 -38.02 5.60
CA LEU A 103 30.29 -37.23 5.43
C LEU A 103 30.33 -36.54 4.06
N ALA A 104 29.94 -37.24 2.99
CA ALA A 104 29.89 -36.65 1.65
C ALA A 104 28.89 -35.47 1.58
N THR A 105 27.71 -35.59 2.20
CA THR A 105 26.74 -34.49 2.23
C THR A 105 27.27 -33.33 3.07
N VAL A 106 27.79 -33.56 4.27
CA VAL A 106 28.37 -32.50 5.12
C VAL A 106 29.50 -31.77 4.40
N LEU A 107 30.40 -32.49 3.72
CA LEU A 107 31.48 -31.88 2.94
C LEU A 107 30.95 -31.08 1.74
N SER A 108 29.92 -31.57 1.05
CA SER A 108 29.29 -30.83 -0.07
C SER A 108 28.63 -29.52 0.38
N TYR A 109 28.13 -29.48 1.62
CA TYR A 109 27.48 -28.30 2.21
C TYR A 109 28.40 -27.47 3.11
N ALA A 110 29.66 -27.86 3.29
CA ALA A 110 30.60 -27.25 4.23
C ALA A 110 30.73 -25.71 4.05
N SER A 111 30.86 -25.25 2.81
CA SER A 111 30.95 -23.81 2.50
C SER A 111 29.64 -23.06 2.73
N ARG A 112 28.48 -23.72 2.57
CA ARG A 112 27.17 -23.11 2.80
C ARG A 112 26.92 -22.82 4.27
N PHE A 113 27.40 -23.65 5.19
CA PHE A 113 27.21 -23.40 6.62
C PHE A 113 27.83 -22.07 7.04
N SER A 114 29.06 -21.80 6.62
CA SER A 114 29.73 -20.52 6.89
C SER A 114 29.02 -19.35 6.20
N GLN A 115 28.62 -19.51 4.93
CA GLN A 115 27.87 -18.47 4.20
C GLN A 115 26.52 -18.14 4.85
N THR A 116 25.77 -19.15 5.30
CA THR A 116 24.48 -18.95 5.98
C THR A 116 24.66 -18.33 7.36
N ALA A 117 25.70 -18.69 8.10
CA ALA A 117 26.00 -18.07 9.39
C ALA A 117 26.32 -16.58 9.21
N SER A 118 27.19 -16.24 8.24
CA SER A 118 27.48 -14.84 7.91
C SER A 118 26.26 -14.08 7.38
N ALA A 119 25.40 -14.71 6.58
CA ALA A 119 24.16 -14.10 6.10
C ALA A 119 23.15 -13.86 7.23
N LEU A 120 23.05 -14.77 8.20
CA LEU A 120 22.21 -14.58 9.39
C LEU A 120 22.76 -13.49 10.30
N VAL A 121 24.08 -13.40 10.47
CA VAL A 121 24.71 -12.32 11.24
C VAL A 121 24.56 -10.97 10.51
N ALA A 122 24.67 -10.93 9.18
CA ALA A 122 24.47 -9.72 8.40
C ALA A 122 22.98 -9.29 8.34
N ALA A 123 22.05 -10.25 8.35
CA ALA A 123 20.61 -10.00 8.46
C ALA A 123 20.18 -9.64 9.90
N ALA A 124 21.06 -9.84 10.87
CA ALA A 124 20.91 -9.42 12.26
C ALA A 124 21.88 -8.27 12.57
N PRO A 125 21.75 -7.10 11.93
CA PRO A 125 22.50 -5.94 12.39
C PRO A 125 22.10 -5.69 13.86
N ASP A 126 23.10 -5.71 14.73
CA ASP A 126 23.02 -5.60 16.20
C ASP A 126 22.36 -6.79 16.96
N ASN A 127 23.06 -7.93 17.02
CA ASN A 127 23.15 -8.89 18.15
C ASN A 127 21.95 -9.11 19.11
N THR A 128 20.71 -8.97 18.64
CA THR A 128 19.52 -9.40 19.36
C THR A 128 18.51 -9.92 18.34
N ILE A 129 18.18 -11.20 18.45
CA ILE A 129 17.19 -11.90 17.61
C ILE A 129 15.77 -11.29 17.79
N GLU A 130 15.61 -10.31 18.69
CA GLU A 130 14.39 -9.53 18.93
C GLU A 130 14.18 -8.36 17.94
N SER A 131 15.19 -7.95 17.17
CA SER A 131 15.15 -6.77 16.28
C SER A 131 14.59 -7.03 14.85
N ALA A 132 13.73 -8.04 14.68
CA ALA A 132 12.92 -8.17 13.45
C ALA A 132 11.56 -7.46 13.56
N VAL A 133 11.25 -6.95 14.75
CA VAL A 133 10.06 -6.15 15.02
C VAL A 133 10.57 -4.81 15.55
N PRO A 134 10.26 -3.67 14.90
CA PRO A 134 10.61 -2.35 15.43
C PRO A 134 10.08 -2.22 16.87
N ASP A 135 10.78 -1.46 17.72
CA ASP A 135 10.45 -1.32 19.14
C ASP A 135 8.94 -1.18 19.34
N THR A 136 8.37 -2.13 20.09
CA THR A 136 6.93 -2.22 20.34
C THR A 136 6.35 -0.91 20.88
N LYS A 137 7.16 -0.13 21.62
CA LYS A 137 6.77 1.19 22.12
C LYS A 137 6.55 2.20 21.00
N LEU A 138 7.49 2.30 20.06
CA LEU A 138 7.38 3.19 18.89
C LEU A 138 6.18 2.79 18.02
N SER A 139 5.94 1.49 17.85
CA SER A 139 4.78 1.02 17.07
C SER A 139 3.45 1.32 17.77
N ALA A 140 3.39 1.25 19.11
CA ALA A 140 2.21 1.59 19.89
C ALA A 140 1.96 3.11 19.87
N GLU A 141 3.00 3.93 19.91
CA GLU A 141 2.90 5.38 19.76
C GLU A 141 2.35 5.77 18.37
N LEU A 142 2.85 5.13 17.31
CA LEU A 142 2.30 5.31 15.96
C LEU A 142 0.84 4.87 15.85
N ALA A 143 0.48 3.75 16.47
CA ALA A 143 -0.91 3.29 16.50
C ALA A 143 -1.83 4.29 17.24
N SER A 144 -1.33 4.92 18.31
CA SER A 144 -2.09 5.92 19.08
C SER A 144 -2.38 7.21 18.30
N LEU A 145 -1.60 7.50 17.26
CA LEU A 145 -1.77 8.67 16.37
C LEU A 145 -2.84 8.46 15.30
N ILE A 146 -3.21 7.21 14.99
CA ILE A 146 -4.19 6.88 13.93
C ILE A 146 -5.54 7.59 14.10
N PRO A 147 -6.14 7.65 15.30
CA PRO A 147 -7.41 8.37 15.50
C PRO A 147 -7.29 9.87 15.23
N ARG A 148 -6.13 10.48 15.56
CA ARG A 148 -5.87 11.90 15.27
C ARG A 148 -5.75 12.15 13.77
N MET A 149 -5.05 11.27 13.04
CA MET A 149 -4.95 11.37 11.59
C MET A 149 -6.31 11.27 10.91
N LYS A 150 -7.17 10.33 11.35
CA LYS A 150 -8.55 10.22 10.84
C LYS A 150 -9.40 11.44 11.15
N GLY A 151 -9.22 12.03 12.33
CA GLY A 151 -9.88 13.29 12.69
C GLY A 151 -9.46 14.45 11.79
N LEU A 152 -8.16 14.58 11.51
CA LEU A 152 -7.62 15.60 10.60
C LEU A 152 -8.07 15.37 9.16
N GLU A 153 -8.10 14.13 8.68
CA GLU A 153 -8.59 13.78 7.34
C GLU A 153 -10.06 14.19 7.16
N ALA A 154 -10.91 13.94 8.16
CA ALA A 154 -12.30 14.38 8.13
C ALA A 154 -12.43 15.92 8.11
N MET A 155 -11.57 16.63 8.86
CA MET A 155 -11.52 18.09 8.80
C MET A 155 -11.03 18.61 7.45
N GLN A 156 -10.03 17.96 6.84
CA GLN A 156 -9.52 18.32 5.52
C GLN A 156 -10.61 18.18 4.46
N LEU A 157 -11.35 17.08 4.46
CA LEU A 157 -12.47 16.88 3.52
C LEU A 157 -13.56 17.95 3.69
N ALA A 158 -13.87 18.35 4.94
CA ALA A 158 -14.82 19.43 5.19
C ALA A 158 -14.29 20.79 4.68
N GLN A 159 -13.01 21.09 4.93
CA GLN A 159 -12.38 22.33 4.46
C GLN A 159 -12.30 22.40 2.94
N GLU A 160 -12.01 21.29 2.27
CA GLU A 160 -11.99 21.24 0.79
C GLU A 160 -13.37 21.55 0.21
N ALA A 161 -14.44 21.05 0.81
CA ALA A 161 -15.81 21.38 0.41
C ALA A 161 -16.13 22.86 0.60
N GLU A 162 -15.77 23.44 1.76
CA GLU A 162 -15.97 24.87 2.03
C GLU A 162 -15.16 25.75 1.06
N ILE A 163 -13.92 25.38 0.77
CA ILE A 163 -13.06 26.12 -0.18
C ILE A 163 -13.65 26.04 -1.59
N ALA A 164 -14.17 24.88 -2.01
CA ALA A 164 -14.80 24.74 -3.31
C ALA A 164 -16.04 25.66 -3.43
N GLU A 165 -16.89 25.70 -2.40
CA GLU A 165 -18.05 26.58 -2.37
C GLU A 165 -17.65 28.07 -2.36
N LEU A 166 -16.65 28.45 -1.56
CA LEU A 166 -16.15 29.82 -1.53
C LEU A 166 -15.55 30.24 -2.87
N ARG A 167 -14.85 29.32 -3.55
CA ARG A 167 -14.33 29.56 -4.90
C ARG A 167 -15.45 29.84 -5.88
N GLU A 168 -16.48 29.00 -5.91
CA GLU A 168 -17.64 29.20 -6.80
C GLU A 168 -18.32 30.56 -6.55
N ARG A 169 -18.57 30.89 -5.27
CA ARG A 169 -19.17 32.19 -4.89
C ARG A 169 -18.27 33.36 -5.29
N SER A 170 -16.96 33.26 -5.07
CA SER A 170 -16.01 34.31 -5.44
C SER A 170 -15.92 34.51 -6.95
N GLU A 171 -15.96 33.41 -7.72
CA GLU A 171 -15.97 33.45 -9.17
C GLU A 171 -17.24 34.12 -9.69
N ALA A 172 -18.41 33.78 -9.13
CA ALA A 172 -19.68 34.40 -9.49
C ALA A 172 -19.67 35.93 -9.26
N VAL A 173 -19.15 36.37 -8.10
CA VAL A 173 -19.02 37.80 -7.78
C VAL A 173 -18.05 38.49 -8.74
N MET A 174 -16.89 37.88 -9.01
CA MET A 174 -15.90 38.42 -9.94
C MET A 174 -16.46 38.54 -11.36
N LYS A 175 -17.13 37.49 -11.86
CA LYS A 175 -17.81 37.51 -13.17
C LYS A 175 -18.83 38.64 -13.25
N ALA A 176 -19.71 38.76 -12.26
CA ALA A 176 -20.72 39.82 -12.22
C ALA A 176 -20.10 41.22 -12.19
N TRP A 177 -19.00 41.41 -11.45
CA TRP A 177 -18.28 42.68 -11.42
C TRP A 177 -17.63 43.01 -12.77
N TYR A 178 -16.98 42.04 -13.41
CA TYR A 178 -16.36 42.22 -14.73
C TYR A 178 -17.41 42.58 -15.79
N GLU A 179 -18.51 41.83 -15.84
CA GLU A 179 -19.57 42.04 -16.83
C GLU A 179 -20.28 43.38 -16.65
N ARG A 180 -20.70 43.71 -15.42
CA ARG A 180 -21.48 44.92 -15.18
C ARG A 180 -20.61 46.17 -15.16
N ARG A 181 -19.45 46.12 -14.52
CA ARG A 181 -18.63 47.32 -14.27
C ARG A 181 -17.58 47.51 -15.35
N VAL A 182 -16.73 46.52 -15.61
CA VAL A 182 -15.61 46.68 -16.55
C VAL A 182 -16.12 46.75 -17.99
N LEU A 183 -16.87 45.74 -18.44
CA LEU A 183 -17.43 45.73 -19.79
C LEU A 183 -18.49 46.82 -19.99
N GLY A 184 -19.30 47.07 -18.97
CA GLY A 184 -20.28 48.17 -18.99
C GLY A 184 -19.61 49.54 -19.16
N TYR A 185 -18.56 49.82 -18.38
CA TYR A 185 -17.80 51.06 -18.50
C TYR A 185 -17.06 51.16 -19.84
N GLY A 186 -16.45 50.07 -20.31
CA GLY A 186 -15.82 50.02 -21.63
C GLY A 186 -16.80 50.35 -22.77
N LYS A 187 -18.02 49.80 -22.72
CA LYS A 187 -19.08 50.14 -23.69
C LYS A 187 -19.48 51.61 -23.60
N PHE A 188 -19.64 52.14 -22.40
CA PHE A 188 -19.98 53.55 -22.19
C PHE A 188 -18.90 54.49 -22.75
N VAL A 189 -17.63 54.22 -22.46
CA VAL A 189 -16.49 55.00 -22.98
C VAL A 189 -16.42 54.89 -24.50
N ALA A 190 -16.55 53.69 -25.08
CA ALA A 190 -16.53 53.50 -26.52
C ALA A 190 -17.69 54.21 -27.24
N GLU A 191 -18.89 54.24 -26.65
CA GLU A 191 -20.01 55.01 -27.18
C GLU A 191 -19.73 56.52 -27.13
N GLY A 192 -19.17 56.99 -26.01
CA GLY A 192 -18.73 58.38 -25.86
C GLY A 192 -17.70 58.78 -26.91
N GLU A 193 -16.66 57.95 -27.11
CA GLU A 193 -15.62 58.15 -28.12
C GLU A 193 -16.23 58.17 -29.53
N GLY A 194 -17.09 57.22 -29.87
CA GLY A 194 -17.75 57.20 -31.18
C GLY A 194 -18.66 58.41 -31.44
N ARG A 195 -19.22 59.03 -30.39
CA ARG A 195 -19.96 60.31 -30.52
C ARG A 195 -19.01 61.49 -30.74
N VAL A 196 -17.90 61.54 -30.00
CA VAL A 196 -16.87 62.58 -30.17
C VAL A 196 -16.26 62.49 -31.57
N GLU A 197 -15.92 61.30 -32.04
CA GLU A 197 -15.39 61.06 -33.38
C GLU A 197 -16.35 61.58 -34.46
N LYS A 198 -17.66 61.30 -34.34
CA LYS A 198 -18.66 61.84 -35.27
C LYS A 198 -18.72 63.37 -35.25
N CYS A 199 -18.60 63.98 -34.08
CA CYS A 199 -18.55 65.44 -33.94
C CYS A 199 -17.28 66.01 -34.59
N GLU A 200 -16.11 65.42 -34.32
CA GLU A 200 -14.84 65.82 -34.93
C GLU A 200 -14.89 65.73 -36.46
N LEU A 201 -15.43 64.63 -37.00
CA LEU A 201 -15.58 64.46 -38.44
C LEU A 201 -16.48 65.54 -39.06
N ARG A 202 -17.51 66.00 -38.34
CA ARG A 202 -18.38 67.10 -38.80
C ARG A 202 -17.64 68.44 -38.75
N VAL A 203 -16.87 68.71 -37.70
CA VAL A 203 -16.06 69.92 -37.57
C VAL A 203 -15.00 69.97 -38.68
N ARG A 204 -14.21 68.90 -38.88
CA ARG A 204 -13.22 68.83 -39.96
C ARG A 204 -13.82 69.02 -41.35
N ARG A 205 -15.05 68.54 -41.59
CA ARG A 205 -15.76 68.81 -42.85
C ARG A 205 -16.12 70.29 -43.01
N ALA A 206 -16.63 70.92 -41.95
CA ALA A 206 -16.99 72.34 -41.97
C ALA A 206 -15.76 73.25 -42.11
N GLU A 207 -14.65 72.91 -41.46
CA GLU A 207 -13.38 73.61 -41.60
C GLU A 207 -12.87 73.55 -43.03
N ARG A 208 -12.85 72.35 -43.66
CA ARG A 208 -12.43 72.23 -45.08
C ARG A 208 -13.29 73.07 -46.03
N VAL A 209 -14.61 73.14 -45.81
CA VAL A 209 -15.48 73.99 -46.63
C VAL A 209 -15.13 75.47 -46.45
N ARG A 210 -14.94 75.92 -45.20
CA ARG A 210 -14.52 77.31 -44.92
C ARG A 210 -13.15 77.64 -45.51
N GLU A 211 -12.20 76.72 -45.47
CA GLU A 211 -10.88 76.88 -46.10
C GLU A 211 -11.00 76.98 -47.63
N MET A 212 -11.85 76.16 -48.27
CA MET A 212 -12.10 76.28 -49.71
C MET A 212 -12.77 77.60 -50.07
N ASP A 213 -13.77 78.03 -49.29
CA ASP A 213 -14.46 79.31 -49.49
C ASP A 213 -13.50 80.50 -49.32
N ALA A 214 -12.56 80.41 -48.38
CA ALA A 214 -11.53 81.43 -48.14
C ALA A 214 -10.43 81.49 -49.22
N VAL A 215 -10.25 80.42 -50.01
CA VAL A 215 -9.29 80.37 -51.14
C VAL A 215 -9.94 80.88 -52.45
N ILE A 216 -11.27 80.90 -52.52
CA ILE A 216 -12.04 81.35 -53.70
C ILE A 216 -12.37 82.86 -53.64
N GLN A 217 -12.26 83.49 -52.46
CA GLN A 217 -12.31 84.95 -52.28
C GLN A 217 -10.92 85.58 -52.45
#